data_AF-A0A132PJL6-F1
#
_entry.id   AF-A0A132PJL6-F1
#
_cell.length_a   1.000
_cell.length_b   1.000
_cell.length_c   1.000
_cell.angle_alpha   90.00
_cell.angle_beta   90.00
_cell.angle_gamma   90.00
#
_symmetry.space_group_name_H-M   'P 1'
#
loop_
_entity.id
_entity.type
_entity.pdbx_description
1 polymer ?
#
loop_
_entity_poly.entity_id
_entity_poly.type
_entity_poly.pdbx_seq_one_letter_code
_entity_poly.pdbx_strand_id
1 'polypeptide(L)'
;MSAARRAGLTGQQIEAIAWGFLHSEFTGQIYAIWPMDRRIDAYLLRRGMRAIINDGSAYNRLTERVMANMGRALRAGPVKPSGGHRDGYPQGARRPGSSAEPHRVRPLT
;
A
#
# COMPACT_ATOMS: atom_id res chain seq x y z
N MET A 1 13.96 -10.85 33.96
CA MET A 1 12.72 -10.60 34.71
C MET A 1 11.80 -9.74 33.84
N SER A 2 10.80 -10.36 33.17
CA SER A 2 9.90 -9.66 32.24
C SER A 2 8.70 -9.08 32.99
N ALA A 3 8.59 -7.75 33.00
CA ALA A 3 7.51 -7.00 33.64
C ALA A 3 6.20 -7.11 32.82
N ALA A 4 5.62 -8.29 32.76
CA ALA A 4 4.34 -8.57 32.11
C ALA A 4 3.14 -8.26 33.03
N ARG A 5 3.18 -7.16 33.79
CA ARG A 5 2.12 -6.87 34.77
C ARG A 5 1.73 -5.39 34.72
N ARG A 6 0.64 -5.11 33.99
CA ARG A 6 -0.12 -3.84 33.93
C ARG A 6 0.51 -2.65 33.19
N ALA A 7 1.25 -2.88 32.12
CA ALA A 7 1.58 -1.78 31.21
C ALA A 7 0.45 -1.65 30.17
N GLY A 8 -0.46 -0.69 30.35
CA GLY A 8 -1.26 -0.20 29.24
C GLY A 8 -0.33 0.12 28.06
N LEU A 9 -0.78 -0.13 26.83
CA LEU A 9 0.07 0.04 25.64
C LEU A 9 0.77 1.40 25.68
N THR A 10 2.10 1.38 25.52
CA THR A 10 2.88 2.61 25.50
C THR A 10 2.57 3.39 24.22
N GLY A 11 2.78 4.71 24.24
CA GLY A 11 2.55 5.55 23.06
C GLY A 11 3.30 5.06 21.81
N GLN A 12 4.51 4.52 21.97
CA GLN A 12 5.30 3.92 20.88
C GLN A 12 4.67 2.62 20.35
N GLN A 13 4.13 1.77 21.22
CA GLN A 13 3.43 0.55 20.79
C GLN A 13 2.17 0.91 19.99
N ILE A 14 1.40 1.89 20.46
CA ILE A 14 0.22 2.40 19.75
C ILE A 14 0.61 2.97 18.39
N GLU A 15 1.70 3.74 18.33
CA GLU A 15 2.21 4.30 17.08
C GLU A 15 2.65 3.21 16.09
N ALA A 16 3.37 2.18 16.54
CA ALA A 16 3.75 1.05 15.71
C ALA A 16 2.53 0.30 15.15
N ILE A 17 1.48 0.12 15.97
CA ILE A 17 0.22 -0.51 15.55
C ILE A 17 -0.49 0.37 14.52
N ALA A 18 -0.54 1.69 14.74
CA ALA A 18 -1.14 2.65 13.81
C ALA A 18 -0.44 2.61 12.45
N TRP A 19 0.89 2.63 12.42
CA TRP A 19 1.65 2.49 11.17
C TRP A 19 1.40 1.14 10.50
N GLY A 20 1.36 0.04 11.27
CA GLY A 20 1.03 -1.28 10.74
C GLY A 20 -0.37 -1.35 10.11
N PHE A 21 -1.35 -0.64 10.69
CA PHE A 21 -2.68 -0.51 10.12
C PHE A 21 -2.65 0.29 8.81
N LEU A 22 -1.92 1.41 8.76
CA LEU A 22 -1.86 2.28 7.58
C LEU A 22 -1.29 1.57 6.33
N HIS A 23 -0.36 0.65 6.54
CA HIS A 23 0.25 -0.18 5.50
C HIS A 23 -0.51 -1.49 5.23
N SER A 24 -1.63 -1.74 5.92
CA SER A 24 -2.41 -2.95 5.75
C SER A 24 -3.44 -2.81 4.63
N GLU A 25 -3.96 -3.94 4.15
CA GLU A 25 -5.04 -3.94 3.16
C GLU A 25 -6.30 -3.18 3.60
N PHE A 26 -6.49 -2.99 4.91
CA PHE A 26 -7.66 -2.29 5.48
C PHE A 26 -7.69 -0.79 5.17
N THR A 27 -6.59 -0.20 4.68
CA THR A 27 -6.61 1.17 4.12
C THR A 27 -6.94 1.21 2.63
N GLY A 28 -7.05 0.04 1.98
CA GLY A 28 -7.34 -0.09 0.56
C GLY A 28 -8.79 0.20 0.17
N GLN A 29 -9.00 0.39 -1.13
CA GLN A 29 -10.30 0.78 -1.72
C GLN A 29 -11.42 -0.23 -1.41
N ILE A 30 -11.10 -1.51 -1.27
CA ILE A 30 -12.09 -2.57 -0.98
C ILE A 30 -12.76 -2.39 0.39
N TYR A 31 -12.07 -1.78 1.35
CA TYR A 31 -12.63 -1.46 2.66
C TYR A 31 -13.07 0.01 2.75
N ALA A 32 -12.97 0.79 1.66
CA ALA A 32 -13.33 2.20 1.63
C ALA A 32 -14.80 2.47 2.02
N ILE A 33 -15.67 1.47 1.82
CA ILE A 33 -17.09 1.54 2.15
C ILE A 33 -17.34 1.44 3.67
N TRP A 34 -16.36 0.95 4.43
CA TRP A 34 -16.48 0.82 5.89
C TRP A 34 -16.02 2.09 6.59
N PRO A 35 -16.69 2.49 7.69
CA PRO A 35 -16.19 3.58 8.53
C PRO A 35 -14.82 3.22 9.12
N MET A 36 -14.01 4.23 9.42
CA MET A 36 -12.61 4.06 9.85
C MET A 36 -12.49 3.14 11.06
N ASP A 37 -13.38 3.32 12.05
CA ASP A 37 -13.43 2.52 13.27
C ASP A 37 -13.60 1.03 12.96
N ARG A 38 -14.53 0.71 12.05
CA ARG A 38 -14.78 -0.68 11.64
C ARG A 38 -13.59 -1.31 10.91
N ARG A 39 -12.79 -0.51 10.19
CA ARG A 39 -11.55 -1.00 9.56
C ARG A 39 -10.47 -1.29 10.61
N ILE A 40 -10.37 -0.44 11.63
CA ILE A 40 -9.45 -0.63 12.76
C ILE A 40 -9.86 -1.88 13.54
N ASP A 41 -11.14 -2.06 13.84
CA ASP A 41 -11.67 -3.25 14.51
C ASP A 41 -11.31 -4.54 13.75
N ALA A 42 -11.56 -4.57 12.44
CA ALA A 42 -11.24 -5.74 11.61
C ALA A 42 -9.73 -6.06 11.62
N TYR A 43 -8.89 -5.04 11.58
CA TYR A 43 -7.44 -5.21 11.68
C TYR A 43 -7.00 -5.75 13.04
N LEU A 44 -7.54 -5.20 14.13
CA LEU A 44 -7.24 -5.64 15.49
C LEU A 44 -7.73 -7.07 15.74
N LEU A 45 -8.93 -7.41 15.26
CA LEU A 45 -9.50 -8.76 15.34
C LEU A 45 -8.64 -9.77 14.60
N ARG A 46 -8.19 -9.45 13.37
CA ARG A 46 -7.33 -10.33 12.58
C ARG A 46 -5.99 -10.62 13.25
N ARG A 47 -5.45 -9.66 14.01
CA ARG A 47 -4.20 -9.82 14.77
C ARG A 47 -4.41 -10.35 16.20
N GLY A 48 -5.64 -10.66 16.60
CA GLY A 48 -5.96 -11.17 17.94
C GLY A 48 -5.83 -10.12 19.06
N MET A 49 -5.77 -8.83 18.72
CA MET A 49 -5.55 -7.73 19.67
C MET A 49 -6.84 -7.25 20.35
N ARG A 50 -7.65 -8.19 20.85
CA ARG A 50 -8.96 -7.90 21.49
C ARG A 50 -8.83 -7.05 22.76
N ALA A 51 -7.68 -7.12 23.43
CA ALA A 51 -7.39 -6.29 24.60
C ALA A 51 -7.43 -4.78 24.30
N ILE A 52 -7.09 -4.38 23.07
CA ILE A 52 -7.14 -2.97 22.63
C ILE A 52 -8.58 -2.55 22.37
N ILE A 53 -9.37 -3.42 21.76
CA ILE A 53 -10.80 -3.18 21.50
C ILE A 53 -11.55 -3.00 22.83
N ASN A 54 -11.21 -3.79 23.85
CA ASN A 54 -11.83 -3.71 25.17
C ASN A 54 -11.32 -2.52 26.02
N ASP A 55 -10.18 -1.92 25.67
CA ASP A 55 -9.64 -0.73 26.32
C ASP A 55 -9.96 0.51 25.49
N GLY A 56 -11.09 1.16 25.80
CA GLY A 56 -11.55 2.35 25.09
C GLY A 56 -10.54 3.50 25.08
N SER A 57 -9.64 3.57 26.08
CA SER A 57 -8.59 4.60 26.12
C SER A 57 -7.46 4.29 25.15
N ALA A 58 -7.05 3.02 25.04
CA ALA A 58 -6.06 2.56 24.07
C ALA A 58 -6.61 2.62 22.65
N TYR A 59 -7.88 2.25 22.46
CA TYR A 59 -8.59 2.35 21.18
C TYR A 59 -8.64 3.80 20.70
N ASN A 60 -9.08 4.75 21.55
CA ASN A 60 -9.14 6.16 21.18
C ASN A 60 -7.76 6.72 20.82
N ARG A 61 -6.73 6.42 21.62
CA ARG A 61 -5.34 6.82 21.31
C ARG A 61 -4.84 6.23 20.00
N LEU A 62 -5.21 4.98 19.67
CA LEU A 62 -4.87 4.35 18.40
C LEU A 62 -5.53 5.09 17.23
N THR A 63 -6.83 5.37 17.33
CA THR A 63 -7.59 6.09 16.30
C THR A 63 -7.01 7.48 16.05
N GLU A 64 -6.71 8.24 17.11
CA GLU A 64 -6.04 9.55 17.00
C GLU A 64 -4.70 9.44 16.26
N ARG A 65 -3.89 8.42 16.55
CA ARG A 65 -2.59 8.21 15.90
C ARG A 65 -2.73 7.77 14.44
N VAL A 66 -3.71 6.95 14.13
CA VAL A 66 -4.04 6.57 12.75
C VAL A 66 -4.44 7.82 11.94
N MET A 67 -5.33 8.65 12.48
CA MET A 67 -5.76 9.91 11.84
C MET A 67 -4.60 10.90 11.67
N ALA A 68 -3.78 11.10 12.70
CA ALA A 68 -2.61 11.98 12.65
C ALA A 68 -1.56 11.51 11.63
N ASN A 69 -1.37 10.19 11.50
CA ASN A 69 -0.41 9.62 10.56
C ASN A 69 -0.98 9.40 9.15
N MET A 70 -2.32 9.37 8.94
CA MET A 70 -2.92 9.26 7.60
C MET A 70 -2.44 10.36 6.67
N GLY A 71 -2.43 11.61 7.13
CA GLY A 71 -1.91 12.74 6.33
C GLY A 71 -0.43 12.57 5.97
N ARG A 72 0.37 11.93 6.83
CA ARG A 72 1.79 11.64 6.57
C ARG A 72 1.97 10.45 5.64
N ALA A 73 1.19 9.38 5.81
CA ALA A 73 1.22 8.19 4.97
C ALA A 73 0.75 8.47 3.54
N LEU A 74 -0.29 9.30 3.37
CA LEU A 74 -0.75 9.73 2.05
C LEU A 74 0.30 10.59 1.32
N ARG A 75 1.06 11.42 2.06
CA ARG A 75 2.17 12.21 1.50
C ARG A 75 3.45 11.42 1.25
N ALA A 76 3.70 10.37 2.03
CA ALA A 76 4.82 9.46 1.79
C ALA A 76 4.64 8.67 0.48
N GLY A 77 3.41 8.64 -0.05
CA GLY A 77 3.04 7.89 -1.24
C GLY A 77 3.09 6.38 -0.99
N PRO A 78 2.47 5.57 -1.87
CA PRO A 78 2.79 4.15 -1.88
C PRO A 78 4.29 4.02 -2.16
N VAL A 79 5.00 3.24 -1.34
CA VAL A 79 6.35 2.78 -1.68
C VAL A 79 6.20 2.05 -3.01
N LYS A 80 6.54 2.75 -4.10
CA LYS A 80 6.69 2.11 -5.40
C LYS A 80 7.76 1.05 -5.19
N PRO A 81 7.51 -0.24 -5.49
CA PRO A 81 8.60 -1.19 -5.52
C PRO A 81 9.62 -0.63 -6.51
N SER A 82 10.81 -0.30 -6.00
CA SER A 82 11.95 0.12 -6.80
C SER A 82 12.31 -1.02 -7.75
N GLY A 83 11.67 -1.02 -8.92
CA GLY A 83 11.81 -2.03 -9.95
C GLY A 83 11.36 -1.42 -11.27
N GLY A 84 12.25 -0.69 -11.92
CA GLY A 84 11.94 -0.07 -13.20
C GLY A 84 12.98 0.94 -13.68
N HIS A 85 14.27 0.65 -13.53
CA HIS A 85 15.29 1.21 -14.42
C HIS A 85 14.97 0.70 -15.84
N ARG A 86 14.16 1.47 -16.57
CA ARG A 86 13.93 1.34 -18.00
C ARG A 86 14.66 2.48 -18.69
N ASP A 87 15.98 2.45 -18.56
CA ASP A 87 16.86 3.18 -19.46
C ASP A 87 17.14 2.27 -20.66
N GLY A 88 16.92 2.79 -21.87
CA GLY A 88 17.54 2.25 -23.08
C GLY A 88 16.64 1.48 -24.05
N TYR A 89 15.68 2.16 -24.69
CA TYR A 89 15.48 1.96 -26.13
C TYR A 89 16.09 3.15 -26.85
N PRO A 90 17.25 3.01 -27.54
CA PRO A 90 17.74 4.06 -28.42
C PRO A 90 16.82 4.13 -29.65
N GLN A 91 15.97 5.15 -29.67
CA GLN A 91 15.25 5.61 -30.86
C GLN A 91 16.26 6.23 -31.83
N GLY A 92 16.88 5.42 -32.70
CA GLY A 92 17.93 5.96 -33.56
C GLY A 92 18.58 4.97 -34.51
N ALA A 93 17.82 4.30 -35.36
CA ALA A 93 18.37 3.73 -36.59
C ALA A 93 17.44 4.03 -37.76
N ARG A 94 17.67 5.19 -38.39
CA ARG A 94 17.32 5.38 -39.80
C ARG A 94 18.04 4.29 -40.60
N ARG A 95 17.30 3.41 -41.25
CA ARG A 95 17.80 2.73 -42.45
C ARG A 95 17.24 3.47 -43.66
N PRO A 96 18.08 4.15 -44.47
CA PRO A 96 17.67 4.65 -45.76
C PRO A 96 17.80 3.51 -46.80
N GLY A 97 16.83 3.46 -47.71
CA GLY A 97 16.96 2.73 -48.98
C GLY A 97 16.38 1.32 -49.00
N SER A 98 15.06 1.22 -49.19
CA SER A 98 14.48 0.09 -49.92
C SER A 98 13.71 0.68 -51.10
N SER A 99 14.44 0.93 -52.18
CA SER A 99 13.90 1.27 -53.49
C SER A 99 13.85 0.00 -54.35
N ALA A 100 12.80 -0.10 -55.18
CA ALA A 100 12.55 -1.11 -56.21
C ALA A 100 12.19 -2.54 -55.69
N GLU A 101 11.18 -3.25 -56.18
CA GLU A 101 10.28 -3.11 -57.34
C GLU A 101 9.09 -4.08 -57.14
N PRO A 102 7.92 -3.88 -57.79
CA PRO A 102 6.75 -4.74 -57.64
C PRO A 102 6.77 -5.91 -58.63
N HIS A 103 7.04 -7.12 -58.15
CA HIS A 103 6.93 -8.32 -58.98
C HIS A 103 5.51 -8.90 -58.98
N ARG A 104 4.82 -8.61 -60.09
CA ARG A 104 3.84 -9.41 -60.84
C ARG A 104 3.01 -10.45 -60.08
N VAL A 105 1.71 -10.17 -60.04
CA VAL A 105 0.62 -11.16 -60.08
C VAL A 105 0.88 -12.22 -61.16
N ARG A 106 0.79 -13.50 -60.79
CA ARG A 106 0.65 -14.63 -61.72
C ARG A 106 -0.82 -15.06 -61.72
N PRO A 107 -1.48 -15.21 -62.87
CA PRO A 107 -2.72 -15.98 -62.97
C PRO A 107 -2.40 -17.45 -63.28
N LEU A 108 -3.27 -18.36 -62.85
CA LEU A 108 -3.45 -19.78 -63.22
C LEU A 108 -4.53 -20.29 -62.25
N THR A 109 -5.66 -20.88 -62.62
CA THR A 109 -6.16 -21.49 -63.86
C THR A 109 -7.68 -21.53 -63.75
#